data_AF-A0A527DZD1-F1
#
_entry.id   AF-A0A527DZD1-F1
#
_cell.length_a   1.000
_cell.length_b   1.000
_cell.length_c   1.000
_cell.angle_alpha   90.00
_cell.angle_beta   90.00
_cell.angle_gamma   90.00
#
_symmetry.space_group_name_H-M   'P 1'
#
loop_
_entity.id
_entity.type
_entity.pdbx_description
1 polymer ?
#
loop_
_entity_poly.entity_id
_entity_poly.type
_entity_poly.pdbx_seq_one_letter_code
_entity_poly.pdbx_strand_id
1 'polypeptide(L)'
;MTNTLTSTLHCASRPGTPVGSASRRLLKTLRSIVATLRERSWRERIRFRWQLRQMSKDNPHLIDDIGLTIEQVEGEIAKPFWER
;
A
#
# COMPACT_ATOMS: atom_id res chain seq x y z
N MET A 1 51.04 22.57 48.40
CA MET A 1 50.79 21.22 47.83
C MET A 1 49.29 21.14 47.53
N THR A 2 48.92 20.98 46.25
CA THR A 2 47.52 21.01 45.78
C THR A 2 46.99 19.58 45.63
N ASN A 3 46.03 19.19 46.46
CA ASN A 3 45.37 17.89 46.36
C ASN A 3 44.09 18.01 45.52
N THR A 4 44.23 17.77 44.22
CA THR A 4 43.12 17.56 43.29
C THR A 4 42.82 16.07 43.26
N LEU A 5 41.71 15.64 43.88
CA LEU A 5 41.18 14.28 43.69
C LEU A 5 39.73 14.37 43.20
N THR A 6 39.66 14.46 41.87
CA THR A 6 38.69 13.89 40.92
C THR A 6 37.41 13.31 41.52
N SER A 7 36.31 14.02 41.34
CA SER A 7 34.95 13.49 41.45
C SER A 7 34.69 12.52 40.29
N THR A 8 34.66 11.23 40.58
CA THR A 8 34.22 10.20 39.62
C THR A 8 32.70 10.19 39.58
N LEU A 9 32.11 10.84 38.58
CA LEU A 9 30.70 10.68 38.26
C LEU A 9 30.48 9.23 37.78
N HIS A 10 29.91 8.41 38.64
CA HIS A 10 29.53 7.06 38.32
C HIS A 10 28.26 7.10 37.44
N CYS A 11 28.46 7.21 36.12
CA CYS A 11 27.37 7.07 35.15
C CYS A 11 26.91 5.60 35.10
N ALA A 12 25.96 5.25 35.97
CA ALA A 12 25.15 4.06 35.76
C ALA A 12 24.24 4.32 34.55
N SER A 13 24.68 3.88 33.38
CA SER A 13 23.92 3.91 32.14
C SER A 13 22.63 3.13 32.30
N ARG A 14 21.50 3.82 32.51
CA ARG A 14 20.16 3.26 32.26
C ARG A 14 20.12 2.80 30.80
N PRO A 15 19.66 1.57 30.49
CA PRO A 15 19.40 1.20 29.11
C PRO A 15 18.26 2.09 28.61
N GLY A 16 18.58 3.04 27.74
CA GLY A 16 17.57 3.78 26.99
C GLY A 16 16.73 2.77 26.21
N THR A 17 15.43 2.77 26.44
CA THR A 17 14.47 2.08 25.58
C THR A 17 14.76 2.46 24.12
N PRO A 18 14.89 1.48 23.19
CA PRO A 18 15.25 1.81 21.82
C PRO A 18 14.05 2.47 21.14
N VAL A 19 14.00 3.80 21.16
CA VAL A 19 12.99 4.62 20.46
C VAL A 19 12.94 4.26 18.97
N GLY A 20 14.08 3.86 18.37
CA GLY A 20 14.15 3.36 16.99
C GLY A 20 13.40 2.03 16.74
N SER A 21 13.17 1.21 17.78
CA SER A 21 12.46 -0.07 17.66
C SER A 21 10.95 0.14 17.49
N ALA A 22 10.37 1.13 18.16
CA ALA A 22 8.95 1.49 17.99
C ALA A 22 8.70 2.13 16.61
N SER A 23 9.60 2.99 16.14
CA SER A 23 9.54 3.60 14.80
C SER A 23 9.58 2.56 13.68
N ARG A 24 10.48 1.56 13.78
CA ARG A 24 10.54 0.45 12.79
C ARG A 24 9.26 -0.39 12.76
N ARG A 25 8.62 -0.63 13.91
CA ARG A 25 7.34 -1.35 13.98
C ARG A 25 6.22 -0.57 13.31
N LEU A 26 6.12 0.73 13.56
CA LEU A 26 5.12 1.59 12.93
C LEU A 26 5.30 1.63 11.40
N LEU A 27 6.53 1.80 10.91
CA LEU A 27 6.81 1.78 9.47
C LEU A 27 6.47 0.43 8.83
N LYS A 28 6.73 -0.69 9.52
CA LYS A 28 6.34 -2.03 9.06
C LYS A 28 4.81 -2.15 8.96
N THR A 29 4.08 -1.66 9.95
CA THR A 29 2.61 -1.66 9.94
C THR A 29 2.07 -0.80 8.79
N LEU A 30 2.57 0.42 8.62
CA LEU A 30 2.16 1.30 7.51
C LEU A 30 2.44 0.67 6.15
N ARG A 31 3.63 0.07 5.97
CA ARG A 31 3.97 -0.65 4.74
C ARG A 31 3.02 -1.81 4.47
N SER A 32 2.63 -2.54 5.51
CA SER A 32 1.64 -3.63 5.40
C SER A 32 0.27 -3.10 5.02
N ILE A 33 -0.20 -1.99 5.60
CA ILE A 33 -1.48 -1.36 5.24
C ILE A 33 -1.47 -0.90 3.78
N VAL A 34 -0.40 -0.25 3.33
CA VAL A 34 -0.29 0.17 1.92
C VAL A 34 -0.28 -1.03 0.98
N ALA A 35 0.41 -2.12 1.34
CA ALA A 35 0.43 -3.34 0.55
C ALA A 35 -0.97 -3.97 0.45
N THR A 36 -1.72 -4.08 1.55
CA THR A 36 -3.06 -4.66 1.55
C THR A 36 -4.05 -3.82 0.75
N LEU A 37 -3.98 -2.48 0.85
CA LEU A 37 -4.80 -1.58 0.03
C LEU A 37 -4.48 -1.71 -1.46
N ARG A 38 -3.19 -1.81 -1.81
CA ARG A 38 -2.76 -2.06 -3.20
C ARG A 38 -3.31 -3.37 -3.71
N GLU A 39 -3.16 -4.46 -2.96
CA GLU A 39 -3.71 -5.77 -3.32
C GLU A 39 -5.23 -5.77 -3.48
N ARG A 40 -5.96 -5.07 -2.61
CA ARG A 40 -7.41 -4.94 -2.73
C ARG A 40 -7.78 -4.21 -4.02
N SER A 41 -7.21 -3.03 -4.25
CA SER A 41 -7.47 -2.23 -5.47
C SER A 41 -7.14 -3.02 -6.74
N TRP A 42 -6.08 -3.83 -6.67
CA TRP A 42 -5.65 -4.69 -7.76
C TRP A 42 -6.68 -5.78 -8.08
N ARG A 43 -7.16 -6.49 -7.06
CA ARG A 43 -8.18 -7.54 -7.22
C ARG A 43 -9.50 -6.95 -7.74
N GLU A 44 -9.88 -5.78 -7.28
CA GLU A 44 -11.07 -5.07 -7.74
C GLU A 44 -10.96 -4.71 -9.23
N ARG A 45 -9.82 -4.16 -9.68
CA ARG A 45 -9.58 -3.85 -11.10
C ARG A 45 -9.64 -5.08 -12.00
N ILE A 46 -9.03 -6.19 -11.58
CA ILE A 46 -9.09 -7.45 -12.34
C ILE A 46 -10.53 -7.93 -12.47
N ARG A 47 -11.29 -7.95 -11.37
CA ARG A 47 -12.70 -8.37 -11.39
C ARG A 47 -13.53 -7.47 -12.29
N PHE A 48 -13.34 -6.15 -12.20
CA PHE A 48 -14.04 -5.18 -13.03
C PHE A 48 -13.79 -5.43 -14.53
N ARG A 49 -12.52 -5.54 -14.95
CA ARG A 49 -12.20 -5.82 -16.35
C ARG A 49 -12.69 -7.18 -16.83
N TRP A 50 -12.67 -8.18 -15.95
CA TRP A 50 -13.23 -9.49 -16.25
C TRP A 50 -14.75 -9.43 -16.44
N GLN A 51 -15.46 -8.73 -15.57
CA GLN A 51 -16.91 -8.51 -15.70
C GLN A 51 -17.25 -7.76 -16.98
N LEU A 52 -16.52 -6.69 -17.31
CA LEU A 52 -16.70 -5.97 -18.58
C LEU A 52 -16.50 -6.89 -19.79
N ARG A 53 -15.48 -7.75 -19.78
CA ARG A 53 -15.24 -8.72 -20.85
C ARG A 53 -16.35 -9.77 -20.98
N GLN A 54 -16.92 -10.22 -19.86
CA GLN A 54 -18.05 -11.15 -19.89
C GLN A 54 -19.31 -10.44 -20.40
N MET A 55 -19.61 -9.25 -19.87
CA MET A 55 -20.76 -8.45 -20.30
C MET A 55 -20.69 -8.09 -21.78
N SER A 56 -19.53 -7.65 -22.29
CA SER A 56 -19.37 -7.32 -23.71
C SER A 56 -19.58 -8.53 -24.63
N LYS A 57 -19.31 -9.74 -24.15
CA LYS A 57 -19.46 -10.98 -24.92
C LYS A 57 -20.89 -11.53 -24.83
N ASP A 58 -21.42 -11.63 -23.62
CA ASP A 58 -22.65 -12.37 -23.35
C ASP A 58 -23.88 -11.46 -23.41
N ASN A 59 -23.73 -10.18 -23.04
CA ASN A 59 -24.82 -9.22 -22.91
C ASN A 59 -24.39 -7.79 -23.32
N PRO A 60 -24.06 -7.55 -24.60
CA PRO A 60 -23.49 -6.28 -25.05
C PRO A 60 -24.42 -5.08 -24.80
N HIS A 61 -25.74 -5.26 -24.78
CA HIS A 61 -26.71 -4.20 -24.46
C HIS A 61 -26.55 -3.64 -23.05
N LEU A 62 -26.03 -4.43 -22.09
CA LEU A 62 -25.79 -3.96 -20.73
C LEU A 62 -24.62 -2.96 -20.65
N ILE A 63 -23.73 -2.97 -21.64
CA ILE A 63 -22.65 -1.99 -21.76
C ILE A 63 -23.24 -0.61 -22.08
N ASP A 64 -24.22 -0.57 -23.00
CA ASP A 64 -24.93 0.66 -23.35
C ASP A 64 -25.79 1.17 -22.17
N ASP A 65 -26.42 0.26 -21.41
CA ASP A 65 -27.25 0.62 -20.24
C ASP A 65 -26.46 1.28 -19.10
N ILE A 66 -25.18 0.91 -18.95
CA ILE A 66 -24.26 1.57 -18.00
C ILE A 66 -23.57 2.81 -18.60
N GLY A 67 -23.94 3.20 -19.82
CA GLY A 67 -23.45 4.39 -20.52
C GLY A 67 -22.03 4.26 -21.08
N LEU A 68 -21.57 3.03 -21.33
CA LEU A 68 -20.29 2.77 -21.97
C LEU A 68 -20.51 2.35 -23.42
N THR A 69 -19.53 2.59 -24.29
CA THR A 69 -19.49 1.98 -25.62
C THR A 69 -18.59 0.74 -25.62
N ILE A 70 -18.81 -0.16 -26.59
CA ILE A 70 -17.94 -1.33 -26.78
C ILE A 70 -16.48 -0.90 -27.00
N GLU A 71 -16.22 0.16 -27.77
CA GLU A 71 -14.88 0.70 -28.00
C GLU A 71 -14.20 1.15 -26.69
N GLN A 72 -14.95 1.80 -25.79
CA GLN A 72 -14.44 2.19 -24.48
C GLN A 72 -14.12 0.97 -23.60
N VAL A 73 -14.95 -0.06 -23.66
CA VAL A 73 -14.72 -1.32 -22.94
C VAL A 73 -13.48 -2.04 -23.47
N GLU A 74 -13.31 -2.12 -24.78
CA GLU A 74 -12.13 -2.68 -25.41
C GLU A 74 -10.87 -1.90 -25.03
N GLY A 75 -10.95 -0.56 -25.03
CA GLY A 75 -9.87 0.30 -24.55
C GLY A 75 -9.51 0.02 -23.09
N GLU A 76 -10.50 -0.12 -22.20
CA GLU A 76 -10.26 -0.42 -20.78
C GLU A 76 -9.67 -1.82 -20.56
N ILE A 77 -10.08 -2.80 -21.36
CA ILE A 77 -9.56 -4.17 -21.33
C ILE A 77 -8.12 -4.23 -21.88
N ALA A 78 -7.81 -3.42 -22.89
CA ALA A 78 -6.49 -3.35 -23.51
C ALA A 78 -5.44 -2.64 -22.65
N LYS A 79 -5.86 -1.81 -21.68
CA LYS A 79 -4.93 -1.12 -20.77
C LYS A 79 -3.99 -2.09 -20.08
N PRO A 80 -2.67 -1.80 -20.05
CA PRO A 80 -1.71 -2.51 -19.22
C PRO A 80 -2.17 -2.55 -17.77
N PHE A 81 -1.67 -3.54 -17.05
CA PHE A 81 -2.14 -3.79 -15.70
C PHE A 81 -1.76 -2.69 -14.71
N TRP A 82 -0.62 -2.04 -14.93
CA TRP A 82 -0.07 -0.98 -14.06
C TRP A 82 -0.64 0.40 -14.38
N GLU A 83 -1.33 0.55 -15.50
CA GLU A 83 -1.81 1.84 -15.98
C GLU A 83 -3.18 2.12 -15.38
N ARG A 84 -3.32 3.33 -14.82
CA ARG A 84 -4.49 3.73 -14.04
C ARG A 84 -5.63 4.22 -14.89
#